data_AF-A0A8N4F113-F1
#
_entry.id   AF-A0A8N4F113-F1
#
_cell.length_a   1.000
_cell.length_b   1.000
_cell.length_c   1.000
_cell.angle_alpha   90.00
_cell.angle_beta   90.00
_cell.angle_gamma   90.00
#
_symmetry.space_group_name_H-M   'P 1'
#
loop_
_entity.id
_entity.type
_entity.pdbx_description
1 polymer ?
#
loop_
_entity_poly.entity_id
_entity_poly.type
_entity_poly.pdbx_seq_one_letter_code
_entity_poly.pdbx_strand_id
1 'polypeptide(L)'
;MLKRNCQHHRRSVAASLVQGVYVLECERQQNHQGSEVLAPPWWEFFHFELIRKLVDDADSSFFGAIYEFKPPASNQDSNAPKFVIAFRGTITKKESLTRDLTLDLHIIQNCLHRSSRFEIAMQAVRNVVSAAGSSNIWLAGHSLGSAMATLAGKNMAKMGILLETFLFNPPFFSAPIERIKYKNVKQGIRIASSLITAGLSVALTAHHGKPVSEDSFALLSSWIPNLFVNPGDHICSEYIGYFEHRRNMEEIGAGYIERLATQNSIGDLFLTAFGKESEPLHLLPSANLTVNLSPSPDFRNAHGLHQWWKPDQHLQSKQYIYR
;
A
#
# COMPACT_ATOMS: atom_id res chain seq x y z
N MET A 1 10.35 28.97 -5.06
CA MET A 1 11.34 27.87 -5.09
C MET A 1 10.92 26.85 -4.01
N LEU A 2 10.10 25.86 -4.36
CA LEU A 2 9.62 24.85 -3.39
C LEU A 2 10.81 23.98 -2.95
N LYS A 3 11.02 23.85 -1.63
CA LYS A 3 11.95 22.87 -1.06
C LYS A 3 11.55 21.47 -1.57
N ARG A 4 12.31 20.95 -2.54
CA ARG A 4 12.14 19.65 -3.20
C ARG A 4 12.23 18.44 -2.24
N ASN A 5 12.55 18.68 -0.97
CA ASN A 5 12.63 17.66 0.08
C ASN A 5 11.43 17.67 1.06
N CYS A 6 10.34 18.38 0.75
CA CYS A 6 9.13 18.38 1.55
C CYS A 6 8.35 17.07 1.37
N GLN A 7 7.91 16.43 2.45
CA GLN A 7 7.09 15.21 2.41
C GLN A 7 5.85 15.35 1.51
N HIS A 8 5.26 16.55 1.47
CA HIS A 8 4.17 16.89 0.55
C HIS A 8 4.59 16.71 -0.92
N HIS A 9 5.76 17.20 -1.31
CA HIS A 9 6.22 17.12 -2.69
C HIS A 9 6.44 15.67 -3.12
N ARG A 10 7.10 14.87 -2.27
CA ARG A 10 7.35 13.44 -2.55
C ARG A 10 6.05 12.66 -2.71
N ARG A 11 5.07 12.90 -1.83
CA ARG A 11 3.73 12.33 -1.94
C ARG A 11 3.07 12.71 -3.26
N SER A 12 3.09 13.98 -3.64
CA SER A 12 2.49 14.45 -4.89
C SER A 12 3.18 13.84 -6.11
N VAL A 13 4.52 13.77 -6.14
CA VAL A 13 5.29 13.09 -7.20
C VAL A 13 4.86 11.62 -7.32
N ALA A 14 4.89 10.87 -6.22
CA ALA A 14 4.53 9.44 -6.24
C ALA A 14 3.08 9.22 -6.70
N ALA A 15 2.14 10.04 -6.22
CA ALA A 15 0.74 9.97 -6.65
C ALA A 15 0.57 10.32 -8.13
N SER A 16 1.25 11.36 -8.64
CA SER A 16 1.22 11.74 -10.05
C SER A 16 1.77 10.65 -10.97
N LEU A 17 2.88 10.00 -10.59
CA LEU A 17 3.46 8.89 -11.36
C LEU A 17 2.53 7.67 -11.43
N VAL A 18 1.81 7.36 -10.34
CA VAL A 18 0.77 6.33 -10.34
C VAL A 18 -0.42 6.76 -11.23
N GLN A 19 -0.80 8.03 -11.21
CA GLN A 19 -1.84 8.55 -12.10
C GLN A 19 -1.44 8.48 -13.58
N GLY A 20 -0.17 8.67 -13.91
CA GLY A 20 0.36 8.44 -15.26
C GLY A 20 0.04 7.02 -15.77
N VAL A 21 0.11 6.00 -14.90
CA VAL A 21 -0.26 4.62 -15.26
C VAL A 21 -1.75 4.48 -15.54
N TYR A 22 -2.61 5.17 -14.77
CA TYR A 22 -4.05 5.20 -15.05
C TYR A 22 -4.34 5.83 -16.41
N VAL A 23 -3.69 6.95 -16.75
CA VAL A 23 -3.91 7.63 -18.03
C VAL A 23 -3.40 6.79 -19.20
N LEU A 24 -2.23 6.16 -19.08
CA LEU A 24 -1.70 5.23 -20.08
C LEU A 24 -2.68 4.11 -20.43
N GLU A 25 -3.32 3.51 -19.42
CA GLU A 25 -4.31 2.45 -19.66
C GLU A 25 -5.63 3.01 -20.23
N CYS A 26 -6.10 4.18 -19.77
CA CYS A 26 -7.28 4.83 -20.34
C CYS A 26 -7.08 5.14 -21.84
N GLU A 27 -5.91 5.66 -22.23
CA GLU A 27 -5.56 5.91 -23.63
C GLU A 27 -5.56 4.62 -24.45
N ARG A 28 -4.98 3.54 -23.91
CA ARG A 28 -4.98 2.21 -24.55
C ARG A 28 -6.40 1.71 -24.81
N GLN A 29 -7.31 1.84 -23.84
CA GLN A 29 -8.71 1.42 -23.98
C GLN A 29 -9.49 2.25 -25.02
N GLN A 30 -9.06 3.49 -25.28
CA GLN A 30 -9.71 4.41 -26.22
C GLN A 30 -9.13 4.37 -27.64
N ASN A 31 -8.18 3.45 -27.93
CA ASN A 31 -7.60 3.22 -29.26
C ASN A 31 -7.12 4.50 -29.99
N HIS A 32 -6.53 5.47 -29.28
CA HIS A 32 -6.03 6.74 -29.86
C HIS A 32 -7.08 7.52 -30.69
N GLN A 33 -8.37 7.49 -30.33
CA GLN A 33 -9.37 8.34 -31.00
C GLN A 33 -9.18 9.86 -30.76
N GLY A 34 -8.17 10.26 -29.98
CA GLY A 34 -7.73 11.64 -29.80
C GLY A 34 -6.28 11.82 -30.27
N SER A 35 -6.00 12.98 -30.89
CA SER A 35 -4.66 13.36 -31.38
C SER A 35 -3.68 13.75 -30.24
N GLU A 36 -4.14 13.82 -28.99
CA GLU A 36 -3.36 14.36 -27.88
C GLU A 36 -2.98 13.26 -26.88
N VAL A 37 -1.69 13.14 -26.58
CA VAL A 37 -1.16 12.20 -25.59
C VAL A 37 -1.23 12.90 -24.22
N LEU A 38 -2.14 12.45 -23.36
CA LEU A 38 -2.45 13.02 -22.04
C LEU A 38 -1.58 12.46 -20.92
N ALA A 39 -0.93 11.30 -21.13
CA ALA A 39 -0.11 10.66 -20.12
C ALA A 39 1.23 11.37 -19.79
N PRO A 40 2.03 11.85 -20.78
CA PRO A 40 3.37 12.40 -20.53
C PRO A 40 3.49 13.51 -19.46
N PRO A 41 2.55 14.47 -19.38
CA PRO A 41 2.61 15.51 -18.36
C PRO A 41 2.67 14.99 -16.91
N TRP A 42 2.19 13.78 -16.63
CA TRP A 42 2.19 13.20 -15.28
C TRP A 42 3.58 12.85 -14.74
N TRP A 43 4.57 12.63 -15.61
CA TRP A 43 5.95 12.32 -15.23
C TRP A 43 6.96 13.36 -15.71
N GLU A 44 6.75 13.95 -16.89
CA GLU A 44 7.68 14.95 -17.46
C GLU A 44 7.75 16.23 -16.63
N PHE A 45 6.63 16.65 -16.03
CA PHE A 45 6.61 17.80 -15.12
C PHE A 45 7.59 17.66 -13.95
N PHE A 46 7.84 16.42 -13.52
CA PHE A 46 8.76 16.09 -12.44
C PHE A 46 10.14 15.64 -12.95
N HIS A 47 10.43 15.81 -14.24
CA HIS A 47 11.67 15.40 -14.89
C HIS A 47 11.91 13.89 -14.85
N PHE A 48 10.85 13.10 -14.98
CA PHE A 48 10.95 11.67 -15.19
C PHE A 48 10.73 11.34 -16.67
N GLU A 49 11.25 10.19 -17.10
CA GLU A 49 10.95 9.57 -18.38
C GLU A 49 10.35 8.18 -18.16
N LEU A 50 9.39 7.80 -19.00
CA LEU A 50 8.82 6.45 -18.99
C LEU A 50 9.76 5.48 -19.70
N ILE A 51 10.36 4.55 -18.94
CA ILE A 51 11.30 3.54 -19.48
C ILE A 51 10.58 2.27 -19.91
N ARG A 52 9.59 1.84 -19.13
CA ARG A 52 8.89 0.58 -19.38
C ARG A 52 7.45 0.61 -18.88
N LYS A 53 6.53 0.11 -19.71
CA LYS A 53 5.16 -0.23 -19.30
C LYS A 53 5.14 -1.67 -18.80
N LEU A 54 4.46 -1.92 -17.69
CA LEU A 54 4.20 -3.27 -17.19
C LEU A 54 2.82 -3.70 -17.69
N VAL A 55 2.80 -4.75 -18.49
CA VAL A 55 1.63 -5.24 -19.23
C VAL A 55 1.22 -6.57 -18.64
N ASP A 56 -0.08 -6.76 -18.40
CA ASP A 56 -0.62 -8.03 -17.95
C ASP A 56 -0.78 -8.99 -19.13
N ASP A 57 -0.26 -10.21 -18.99
CA ASP A 57 -0.33 -11.24 -20.03
C ASP A 57 -1.77 -11.73 -20.27
N ALA A 58 -2.67 -11.57 -19.28
CA ALA A 58 -4.04 -12.06 -19.37
C ALA A 58 -4.94 -11.19 -20.26
N ASP A 59 -4.82 -9.87 -20.16
CA ASP A 59 -5.72 -8.91 -20.83
C ASP A 59 -4.99 -7.79 -21.58
N SER A 60 -3.66 -7.84 -21.64
CA SER A 60 -2.79 -6.81 -22.23
C SER A 60 -2.97 -5.42 -21.61
N SER A 61 -3.55 -5.33 -20.41
CA SER A 61 -3.73 -4.04 -19.73
C SER A 61 -2.42 -3.55 -19.12
N PHE A 62 -2.18 -2.25 -19.19
CA PHE A 62 -1.06 -1.63 -18.50
C PHE A 62 -1.41 -1.49 -17.03
N PHE A 63 -0.72 -2.19 -16.14
CA PHE A 63 -1.01 -2.16 -14.70
C PHE A 63 0.09 -1.47 -13.88
N GLY A 64 1.25 -1.22 -14.49
CA GLY A 64 2.34 -0.49 -13.87
C GLY A 64 3.27 0.17 -14.89
N ALA A 65 4.22 0.95 -14.38
CA ALA A 65 5.25 1.61 -15.17
C ALA A 65 6.54 1.78 -14.36
N ILE A 66 7.66 1.82 -15.08
CA ILE A 66 8.97 2.17 -14.54
C ILE A 66 9.37 3.52 -15.13
N TYR A 67 9.62 4.48 -14.24
CA TYR A 67 10.09 5.81 -14.58
C TYR A 67 11.54 5.98 -14.14
N GLU A 68 12.34 6.68 -14.94
CA GLU A 68 13.70 7.08 -14.59
C GLU A 68 13.78 8.60 -14.45
N PHE A 69 14.44 9.08 -13.42
CA PHE A 69 14.65 10.51 -13.23
C PHE A 69 15.77 11.03 -14.14
N LYS A 70 15.47 12.07 -14.91
CA LYS A 70 16.39 12.77 -15.79
C LYS A 70 16.55 14.21 -15.30
N PRO A 71 17.48 14.48 -14.36
CA PRO A 71 17.65 15.82 -13.82
C PRO A 71 18.05 16.80 -14.93
N PRO A 72 17.52 18.03 -14.92
CA PRO A 72 18.09 19.09 -15.74
C PRO A 72 19.53 19.35 -15.29
N ALA A 73 20.39 19.80 -16.22
CA ALA A 73 21.83 19.97 -16.01
C ALA A 73 22.20 20.79 -14.76
N SER A 74 21.31 21.67 -14.28
CA SER A 74 21.50 22.49 -13.08
C SER A 74 21.21 21.78 -11.74
N ASN A 75 20.77 20.51 -11.73
CA ASN A 75 20.26 19.83 -10.52
C ASN A 75 20.79 18.38 -10.39
N GLN A 76 22.06 18.14 -10.74
CA GLN A 76 22.64 16.78 -10.69
C GLN A 76 22.75 16.22 -9.26
N ASP A 77 22.87 17.08 -8.23
CA ASP A 77 22.98 16.68 -6.81
C ASP A 77 21.62 16.56 -6.09
N SER A 78 20.59 16.03 -6.76
CA SER A 78 19.26 15.93 -6.16
C SER A 78 19.09 14.63 -5.34
N ASN A 79 18.44 14.71 -4.17
CA ASN A 79 17.96 13.55 -3.40
C ASN A 79 16.72 12.86 -4.04
N ALA A 80 16.53 13.00 -5.37
CA ALA A 80 15.42 12.40 -6.09
C ALA A 80 15.69 10.92 -6.37
N PRO A 81 14.63 10.08 -6.38
CA PRO A 81 14.77 8.67 -6.74
C PRO A 81 15.29 8.54 -8.16
N LYS A 82 16.24 7.64 -8.40
CA LYS A 82 16.70 7.32 -9.75
C LYS A 82 15.59 6.63 -10.53
N PHE A 83 14.87 5.71 -9.87
CA PHE A 83 13.76 5.00 -10.47
C PHE A 83 12.52 5.04 -9.58
N VAL A 84 11.35 5.11 -10.21
CA VAL A 84 10.06 4.91 -9.56
C VAL A 84 9.30 3.80 -10.29
N ILE A 85 8.90 2.79 -9.54
CA ILE A 85 8.03 1.71 -10.03
C ILE A 85 6.63 1.98 -9.48
N ALA A 86 5.71 2.32 -10.38
CA ALA A 86 4.37 2.74 -10.04
C ALA A 86 3.34 1.71 -10.49
N PHE A 87 2.35 1.43 -9.64
CA PHE A 87 1.29 0.47 -9.92
C PHE A 87 -0.10 1.11 -9.76
N ARG A 88 -0.95 0.99 -10.77
CA ARG A 88 -2.34 1.46 -10.67
C ARG A 88 -3.23 0.42 -9.99
N GLY A 89 -4.36 0.88 -9.48
CA GLY A 89 -5.46 0.00 -9.08
C GLY A 89 -6.42 -0.29 -10.23
N THR A 90 -7.60 -0.79 -9.89
CA THR A 90 -8.66 -1.12 -10.84
C THR A 90 -9.19 0.13 -11.53
N ILE A 91 -9.47 0.02 -12.83
CA ILE A 91 -10.20 1.03 -13.60
C ILE A 91 -11.65 0.58 -13.64
N THR A 92 -12.48 1.22 -12.82
CA THR A 92 -13.89 0.88 -12.68
C THR A 92 -14.77 1.97 -13.27
N LYS A 93 -15.95 1.60 -13.77
CA LYS A 93 -16.98 2.59 -14.15
C LYS A 93 -17.53 3.25 -12.89
N LYS A 94 -18.00 4.51 -13.04
CA LYS A 94 -18.42 5.36 -11.90
C LYS A 94 -19.48 4.69 -11.01
N GLU A 95 -20.38 3.91 -11.59
CA GLU A 95 -21.50 3.27 -10.90
C GLU A 95 -21.12 1.95 -10.20
N SER A 96 -20.07 1.27 -10.69
CA SER A 96 -19.67 -0.07 -10.22
C SER A 96 -18.44 -0.07 -9.31
N LEU A 97 -17.79 1.09 -9.11
CA LEU A 97 -16.50 1.22 -8.42
C LEU A 97 -16.39 0.44 -7.11
N THR A 98 -17.35 0.62 -6.19
CA THR A 98 -17.31 -0.07 -4.89
C THR A 98 -17.46 -1.58 -5.04
N ARG A 99 -18.35 -2.03 -5.93
CA ARG A 99 -18.63 -3.46 -6.15
C ARG A 99 -17.44 -4.15 -6.81
N ASP A 100 -16.93 -3.57 -7.89
CA ASP A 100 -15.80 -4.10 -8.65
C ASP A 100 -14.56 -4.19 -7.76
N LEU A 101 -14.30 -3.13 -6.99
CA LEU A 101 -13.17 -3.14 -6.07
C LEU A 101 -13.36 -4.18 -4.96
N THR A 102 -14.57 -4.34 -4.40
CA THR A 102 -14.83 -5.40 -3.42
C THR A 102 -14.59 -6.79 -4.01
N LEU A 103 -15.02 -7.04 -5.24
CA LEU A 103 -14.81 -8.31 -5.94
C LEU A 103 -13.32 -8.57 -6.19
N ASP A 104 -12.60 -7.57 -6.70
CA ASP A 104 -11.16 -7.65 -6.92
C ASP A 104 -10.43 -7.96 -5.60
N LEU A 105 -10.82 -7.30 -4.50
CA LEU A 105 -10.25 -7.54 -3.17
C LEU A 105 -10.44 -8.98 -2.68
N HIS A 106 -11.61 -9.58 -2.94
CA HIS A 106 -11.82 -10.99 -2.61
C HIS A 106 -10.90 -11.90 -3.45
N ILE A 107 -10.69 -11.60 -4.73
CA ILE A 107 -9.77 -12.36 -5.59
C ILE A 107 -8.33 -12.20 -5.09
N ILE A 108 -7.93 -10.98 -4.72
CA ILE A 108 -6.60 -10.65 -4.20
C ILE A 108 -6.30 -11.40 -2.91
N GLN A 109 -7.23 -11.39 -1.94
CA GLN A 109 -7.06 -12.08 -0.66
C GLN A 109 -6.77 -13.58 -0.85
N ASN A 110 -7.33 -14.19 -1.90
CA ASN A 110 -7.18 -15.61 -2.17
C ASN A 110 -6.03 -15.95 -3.13
N CYS A 111 -5.64 -15.03 -4.02
CA CYS A 111 -4.82 -15.38 -5.19
C CYS A 111 -3.74 -14.35 -5.60
N LEU A 112 -3.54 -13.22 -4.90
CA LEU A 112 -2.66 -12.15 -5.40
C LEU A 112 -1.24 -12.63 -5.71
N HIS A 113 -0.65 -13.44 -4.81
CA HIS A 113 0.70 -13.98 -4.97
C HIS A 113 0.84 -14.97 -6.14
N ARG A 114 -0.29 -15.41 -6.73
CA ARG A 114 -0.34 -16.34 -7.88
C ARG A 114 -0.76 -15.66 -9.18
N SER A 115 -0.91 -14.33 -9.18
CA SER A 115 -1.30 -13.58 -10.37
C SER A 115 -0.10 -13.26 -11.26
N SER A 116 -0.29 -13.33 -12.57
CA SER A 116 0.69 -12.89 -13.59
C SER A 116 1.21 -11.48 -13.31
N ARG A 117 0.32 -10.55 -12.97
CA ARG A 117 0.67 -9.16 -12.62
C ARG A 117 1.66 -9.09 -11.49
N PHE A 118 1.49 -9.89 -10.45
CA PHE A 118 2.40 -9.90 -9.32
C PHE A 118 3.78 -10.47 -9.70
N GLU A 119 3.82 -11.56 -10.46
CA GLU A 119 5.10 -12.13 -10.92
C GLU A 119 5.87 -11.13 -11.79
N ILE A 120 5.18 -10.49 -12.74
CA ILE A 120 5.76 -9.45 -13.60
C ILE A 120 6.22 -8.24 -12.77
N ALA A 121 5.41 -7.80 -11.80
CA ALA A 121 5.78 -6.72 -10.88
C ALA A 121 7.04 -7.07 -10.09
N MET A 122 7.09 -8.26 -9.48
CA MET A 122 8.26 -8.71 -8.71
C MET A 122 9.51 -8.80 -9.56
N GLN A 123 9.39 -9.34 -10.77
CA GLN A 123 10.51 -9.41 -11.69
C GLN A 123 11.00 -8.01 -12.08
N ALA A 124 10.07 -7.08 -12.34
CA ALA A 124 10.41 -5.69 -12.63
C ALA A 124 11.15 -5.03 -11.45
N VAL A 125 10.66 -5.20 -10.21
CA VAL A 125 11.33 -4.67 -9.01
C VAL A 125 12.74 -5.23 -8.87
N ARG A 126 12.90 -6.56 -8.94
CA ARG A 126 14.20 -7.23 -8.84
C ARG A 126 15.18 -6.75 -9.92
N ASN A 127 14.72 -6.61 -11.15
CA ASN A 127 15.54 -6.15 -12.26
C ASN A 127 16.04 -4.72 -12.04
N VAL A 128 15.16 -3.80 -11.62
CA VAL A 128 15.55 -2.41 -11.35
C VAL A 128 16.53 -2.33 -10.17
N VAL A 129 16.26 -3.06 -9.08
CA VAL A 129 17.15 -3.13 -7.91
C VAL A 129 18.52 -3.68 -8.29
N SER A 130 18.57 -4.73 -9.12
CA SER A 130 19.83 -5.31 -9.61
C SER A 130 20.61 -4.33 -10.50
N ALA A 131 19.92 -3.59 -11.37
CA ALA A 131 20.56 -2.65 -12.30
C ALA A 131 21.00 -1.33 -11.66
N ALA A 132 20.28 -0.84 -10.64
CA ALA A 132 20.47 0.50 -10.08
C ALA A 132 21.09 0.52 -8.69
N GLY A 133 21.15 -0.63 -8.00
CA GLY A 133 21.34 -0.70 -6.55
C GLY A 133 20.03 -0.45 -5.79
N SER A 134 20.01 -0.75 -4.50
CA SER A 134 18.82 -0.60 -3.64
C SER A 134 18.60 0.83 -3.14
N SER A 135 19.68 1.60 -2.97
CA SER A 135 19.60 3.01 -2.64
C SER A 135 19.07 3.78 -3.84
N ASN A 136 17.98 4.53 -3.67
CA ASN A 136 17.41 5.45 -4.65
C ASN A 136 16.30 4.89 -5.60
N ILE A 137 15.53 3.88 -5.15
CA ILE A 137 14.33 3.39 -5.85
C ILE A 137 13.09 3.64 -5.00
N TRP A 138 12.01 4.11 -5.63
CA TRP A 138 10.68 4.18 -5.02
C TRP A 138 9.74 3.12 -5.57
N LEU A 139 8.94 2.53 -4.68
CA LEU A 139 7.73 1.80 -5.02
C LEU A 139 6.52 2.70 -4.74
N ALA A 140 5.57 2.76 -5.66
CA ALA A 140 4.34 3.51 -5.45
C ALA A 140 3.15 2.71 -5.96
N GLY A 141 2.03 2.77 -5.25
CA GLY A 141 0.81 2.14 -5.74
C GLY A 141 -0.45 2.73 -5.13
N HIS A 142 -1.55 2.62 -5.86
CA HIS A 142 -2.89 3.04 -5.42
C HIS A 142 -3.86 1.87 -5.40
N SER A 143 -4.68 1.75 -4.35
CA SER A 143 -5.73 0.72 -4.26
C SER A 143 -5.14 -0.68 -4.49
N LEU A 144 -5.63 -1.49 -5.44
CA LEU A 144 -4.99 -2.76 -5.82
C LEU A 144 -3.50 -2.62 -6.20
N GLY A 145 -3.09 -1.51 -6.83
CA GLY A 145 -1.69 -1.23 -7.12
C GLY A 145 -0.83 -1.08 -5.86
N SER A 146 -1.40 -0.52 -4.78
CA SER A 146 -0.71 -0.43 -3.50
C SER A 146 -0.58 -1.80 -2.82
N ALA A 147 -1.53 -2.71 -3.02
CA ALA A 147 -1.42 -4.09 -2.58
C ALA A 147 -0.25 -4.80 -3.27
N MET A 148 -0.06 -4.60 -4.57
CA MET A 148 1.13 -5.10 -5.30
C MET A 148 2.43 -4.47 -4.77
N ALA A 149 2.45 -3.14 -4.57
CA ALA A 149 3.60 -2.44 -4.00
C ALA A 149 3.95 -2.94 -2.58
N THR A 150 2.94 -3.21 -1.75
CA THR A 150 3.12 -3.77 -0.40
C THR A 150 3.75 -5.15 -0.46
N LEU A 151 3.24 -6.04 -1.32
CA LEU A 151 3.78 -7.39 -1.43
C LEU A 151 5.23 -7.37 -1.94
N ALA A 152 5.53 -6.51 -2.91
CA ALA A 152 6.88 -6.33 -3.42
C ALA A 152 7.83 -5.72 -2.39
N GLY A 153 7.39 -4.70 -1.65
CA GLY A 153 8.14 -4.08 -0.57
C GLY A 153 8.45 -5.07 0.56
N LYS A 154 7.47 -5.88 0.98
CA LYS A 154 7.69 -6.95 1.98
C LYS A 154 8.73 -7.96 1.51
N ASN A 155 8.61 -8.44 0.27
CA ASN A 155 9.58 -9.40 -0.29
C ASN A 155 11.00 -8.82 -0.31
N MET A 156 11.14 -7.54 -0.68
CA MET A 156 12.45 -6.89 -0.71
C MET A 156 13.01 -6.63 0.68
N ALA A 157 12.17 -6.21 1.63
CA ALA A 157 12.56 -6.01 3.02
C ALA A 157 13.06 -7.31 3.68
N LYS A 158 12.42 -8.45 3.41
CA LYS A 158 12.88 -9.77 3.87
C LYS A 158 14.27 -10.15 3.32
N MET A 159 14.66 -9.59 2.18
CA MET A 159 15.99 -9.73 1.59
C MET A 159 16.98 -8.66 2.08
N GLY A 160 16.62 -7.86 3.09
CA GLY A 160 17.44 -6.77 3.61
C GLY A 160 17.43 -5.49 2.77
N ILE A 161 16.52 -5.38 1.78
CA ILE A 161 16.44 -4.24 0.86
C ILE A 161 15.23 -3.39 1.21
N LEU A 162 15.47 -2.26 1.86
CA LEU A 162 14.43 -1.36 2.34
C LEU A 162 14.07 -0.32 1.28
N LEU A 163 13.13 -0.67 0.40
CA LEU A 163 12.64 0.23 -0.64
C LEU A 163 11.70 1.28 -0.05
N GLU A 164 11.94 2.54 -0.39
CA GLU A 164 11.01 3.60 -0.03
C GLU A 164 9.70 3.42 -0.79
N THR A 165 8.60 3.31 -0.04
CA THR A 165 7.32 2.85 -0.58
C THR A 165 6.21 3.84 -0.26
N PHE A 166 5.35 4.13 -1.24
CA PHE A 166 4.19 5.02 -1.14
C PHE A 166 2.91 4.23 -1.43
N LEU A 167 2.11 4.01 -0.39
CA LEU A 167 0.90 3.20 -0.44
C LEU A 167 -0.33 4.11 -0.32
N PHE A 168 -1.01 4.35 -1.44
CA PHE A 168 -2.21 5.19 -1.48
C PHE A 168 -3.46 4.33 -1.40
N ASN A 169 -4.26 4.56 -0.36
CA ASN A 169 -5.54 3.89 -0.12
C ASN A 169 -5.46 2.36 -0.23
N PRO A 170 -4.48 1.70 0.42
CA PRO A 170 -4.36 0.25 0.34
C PRO A 170 -5.54 -0.45 0.98
N PRO A 171 -5.91 -1.63 0.46
CA PRO A 171 -6.93 -2.43 1.10
C PRO A 171 -6.48 -2.98 2.43
N PHE A 172 -7.44 -3.04 3.37
CA PHE A 172 -7.32 -3.71 4.64
C PHE A 172 -8.34 -4.85 4.71
N PHE A 173 -7.87 -6.10 4.82
CA PHE A 173 -8.71 -7.29 4.74
C PHE A 173 -9.21 -7.73 6.12
N SER A 174 -10.02 -6.90 6.77
CA SER A 174 -10.67 -7.25 8.05
C SER A 174 -12.12 -6.77 8.12
N ALA A 175 -12.81 -7.18 9.18
CA ALA A 175 -14.09 -6.58 9.52
C ALA A 175 -13.95 -5.04 9.62
N PRO A 176 -14.89 -4.25 9.05
CA PRO A 176 -14.76 -2.81 8.95
C PRO A 176 -15.17 -2.12 10.27
N ILE A 177 -14.36 -2.30 11.33
CA ILE A 177 -14.60 -1.79 12.69
C ILE A 177 -14.63 -0.25 12.71
N GLU A 178 -13.86 0.42 11.86
CA GLU A 178 -13.84 1.88 11.75
C GLU A 178 -15.15 2.49 11.29
N ARG A 179 -16.06 1.71 10.68
CA ARG A 179 -17.41 2.17 10.33
C ARG A 179 -18.34 2.34 11.52
N ILE A 180 -18.02 1.74 12.68
CA ILE A 180 -18.87 1.80 13.87
C ILE A 180 -18.83 3.21 14.46
N LYS A 181 -19.95 3.89 14.64
CA LYS A 181 -19.92 5.31 15.10
C LYS A 181 -19.35 5.49 16.52
N TYR A 182 -19.62 4.55 17.42
CA TYR A 182 -19.30 4.68 18.84
C TYR A 182 -17.87 4.24 19.15
N LYS A 183 -17.03 5.20 19.56
CA LYS A 183 -15.60 4.97 19.87
C LYS A 183 -15.37 3.88 20.92
N ASN A 184 -16.15 3.89 22.01
CA ASN A 184 -16.01 2.90 23.09
C ASN A 184 -16.34 1.47 22.60
N VAL A 185 -17.31 1.34 21.68
CA VAL A 185 -17.66 0.05 21.08
C VAL A 185 -16.56 -0.42 20.14
N LYS A 186 -16.00 0.46 19.29
CA LYS A 186 -14.82 0.14 18.46
C LYS A 186 -13.69 -0.42 19.30
N GLN A 187 -13.34 0.31 20.37
CA GLN A 187 -12.23 -0.05 21.24
C GLN A 187 -12.47 -1.38 21.95
N GLY A 188 -13.69 -1.61 22.47
CA GLY A 188 -14.06 -2.89 23.08
C GLY A 188 -13.93 -4.06 22.11
N ILE A 189 -14.41 -3.91 20.87
CA ILE A 189 -14.30 -4.94 19.83
C ILE A 189 -12.84 -5.23 19.47
N ARG A 190 -12.00 -4.19 19.34
CA ARG A 190 -10.58 -4.38 19.02
C ARG A 190 -9.83 -5.09 20.15
N ILE A 191 -10.06 -4.70 21.41
CA ILE A 191 -9.46 -5.37 22.58
C ILE A 191 -9.88 -6.85 22.64
N ALA A 192 -11.18 -7.12 22.50
CA ALA A 192 -11.69 -8.49 22.51
C ALA A 192 -11.10 -9.32 21.36
N SER A 193 -11.04 -8.76 20.15
CA SER A 193 -10.42 -9.41 19.00
C SER A 193 -8.95 -9.74 19.26
N SER A 194 -8.17 -8.80 19.80
CA SER A 194 -6.75 -9.04 20.11
C SER A 194 -6.54 -10.16 21.13
N LEU A 195 -7.37 -10.21 22.18
CA LEU A 195 -7.31 -11.28 23.18
C LEU A 195 -7.61 -12.65 22.57
N ILE A 196 -8.64 -12.74 21.72
CA ILE A 196 -8.99 -13.98 21.02
C ILE A 196 -7.85 -14.42 20.10
N THR A 197 -7.33 -13.51 19.27
CA THR A 197 -6.23 -13.80 18.34
C THR A 197 -4.97 -14.25 19.06
N ALA A 198 -4.58 -13.55 20.14
CA ALA A 198 -3.42 -13.94 20.94
C ALA A 198 -3.60 -15.33 21.58
N GLY A 199 -4.79 -15.62 22.12
CA GLY A 199 -5.12 -16.94 22.67
C GLY A 199 -5.02 -18.07 21.63
N LEU A 200 -5.57 -17.86 20.42
CA LEU A 200 -5.45 -18.83 19.32
C LEU A 200 -4.00 -19.02 18.88
N SER A 201 -3.23 -17.93 18.77
CA SER A 201 -1.82 -17.98 18.37
C SER A 201 -0.96 -18.80 19.35
N VAL A 202 -1.17 -18.62 20.65
CA VAL A 202 -0.49 -19.40 21.70
C VAL A 202 -0.87 -20.88 21.60
N ALA A 203 -2.16 -21.20 21.43
CA ALA A 203 -2.63 -22.56 21.31
C ALA A 203 -2.06 -23.28 20.08
N LEU A 204 -2.04 -22.63 18.91
CA LEU A 204 -1.47 -23.19 17.68
C LEU A 204 0.04 -23.42 17.80
N THR A 205 0.78 -22.50 18.42
CA THR A 205 2.22 -22.64 18.68
C THR A 205 2.52 -23.85 19.58
N ALA A 206 1.69 -24.09 20.59
CA ALA A 206 1.83 -25.24 21.49
C ALA A 206 1.60 -26.59 20.77
N HIS A 207 0.75 -26.61 19.72
CA HIS A 207 0.43 -27.81 18.96
C HIS A 207 1.38 -28.09 17.77
N HIS A 208 1.94 -27.06 17.14
CA HIS A 208 2.66 -27.20 15.86
C HIS A 208 4.13 -26.73 15.87
N GLY A 209 4.65 -26.24 17.00
CA GLY A 209 5.99 -25.61 17.05
C GLY A 209 5.95 -24.14 16.57
N LYS A 210 7.10 -23.44 16.67
CA LYS A 210 7.20 -21.96 16.52
C LYS A 210 6.44 -21.42 15.29
N PRO A 211 5.67 -20.33 15.43
CA PRO A 211 5.00 -19.71 14.31
C PRO A 211 6.03 -19.04 13.38
N VAL A 212 5.96 -19.38 12.09
CA VAL A 212 6.77 -18.77 11.00
C VAL A 212 6.60 -17.23 10.95
N SER A 213 5.52 -16.69 11.52
CA SER A 213 5.19 -15.26 11.47
C SER A 213 5.99 -14.36 12.41
N GLU A 214 6.54 -14.90 13.51
CA GLU A 214 7.24 -14.08 14.53
C GLU A 214 8.56 -13.51 13.97
N ASP A 215 9.34 -14.33 13.26
CA ASP A 215 10.58 -13.91 12.59
C ASP A 215 10.29 -12.96 11.41
N SER A 216 9.21 -13.22 10.64
CA SER A 216 8.85 -12.39 9.47
C SER A 216 8.42 -10.97 9.87
N PHE A 217 7.62 -10.82 10.93
CA PHE A 217 7.14 -9.52 11.37
C PHE A 217 8.27 -8.65 11.95
N ALA A 218 9.21 -9.28 12.68
CA ALA A 218 10.42 -8.63 13.16
C ALA A 218 11.34 -8.21 12.01
N LEU A 219 11.55 -9.06 10.99
CA LEU A 219 12.33 -8.72 9.79
C LEU A 219 11.72 -7.53 9.02
N LEU A 220 10.39 -7.44 8.98
CA LEU A 220 9.68 -6.35 8.31
C LEU A 220 9.65 -5.06 9.14
N SER A 221 10.03 -5.08 10.42
CA SER A 221 9.93 -3.91 11.32
C SER A 221 10.78 -2.72 10.89
N SER A 222 11.92 -2.97 10.24
CA SER A 222 12.82 -1.94 9.70
C SER A 222 12.30 -1.31 8.41
N TRP A 223 11.34 -1.93 7.73
CA TRP A 223 10.71 -1.37 6.54
C TRP A 223 9.53 -0.48 6.94
N ILE A 224 9.64 0.82 6.66
CA ILE A 224 8.67 1.83 7.06
C ILE A 224 8.05 2.47 5.80
N PRO A 225 6.98 1.88 5.23
CA PRO A 225 6.29 2.48 4.09
C PRO A 225 5.55 3.77 4.50
N ASN A 226 5.42 4.69 3.54
CA ASN A 226 4.53 5.85 3.63
C ASN A 226 3.11 5.40 3.27
N LEU A 227 2.22 5.44 4.25
CA LEU A 227 0.86 4.91 4.14
C LEU A 227 -0.14 6.07 4.15
N PHE A 228 -0.92 6.21 3.09
CA PHE A 228 -1.88 7.31 2.90
C PHE A 228 -3.30 6.77 2.91
N VAL A 229 -4.12 7.25 3.85
CA VAL A 229 -5.49 6.74 4.06
C VAL A 229 -6.49 7.85 4.29
N ASN A 230 -7.75 7.58 3.99
CA ASN A 230 -8.86 8.51 4.19
C ASN A 230 -9.94 7.86 5.08
N PRO A 231 -10.41 8.51 6.16
CA PRO A 231 -11.48 7.96 7.00
C PRO A 231 -12.78 7.67 6.25
N GLY A 232 -13.08 8.42 5.19
CA GLY A 232 -14.24 8.21 4.31
C GLY A 232 -14.08 7.04 3.33
N ASP A 233 -12.90 6.44 3.27
CA ASP A 233 -12.60 5.28 2.43
C ASP A 233 -12.64 4.00 3.27
N HIS A 234 -13.76 3.29 3.22
CA HIS A 234 -13.98 2.05 3.97
C HIS A 234 -13.08 0.88 3.56
N ILE A 235 -12.26 1.02 2.52
CA ILE A 235 -11.30 0.00 2.08
C ILE A 235 -9.97 0.13 2.82
N CYS A 236 -9.56 1.36 3.15
CA CYS A 236 -8.28 1.62 3.81
C CYS A 236 -8.41 2.19 5.24
N SER A 237 -9.60 2.67 5.65
CA SER A 237 -9.76 3.37 6.92
C SER A 237 -9.40 2.50 8.14
N GLU A 238 -9.51 1.17 8.05
CA GLU A 238 -9.11 0.25 9.11
C GLU A 238 -7.63 0.38 9.53
N TYR A 239 -6.74 0.85 8.65
CA TYR A 239 -5.35 1.13 9.02
C TYR A 239 -5.25 2.17 10.15
N ILE A 240 -6.18 3.14 10.21
CA ILE A 240 -6.21 4.16 11.26
C ILE A 240 -6.37 3.48 12.62
N GLY A 241 -7.45 2.71 12.76
CA GLY A 241 -7.73 2.02 14.01
C GLY A 241 -6.75 0.90 14.30
N TYR A 242 -6.19 0.22 13.28
CA TYR A 242 -5.14 -0.78 13.45
C TYR A 242 -3.92 -0.20 14.16
N PHE A 243 -3.38 0.92 13.66
CA PHE A 243 -2.20 1.54 14.27
C PHE A 243 -2.52 2.25 15.60
N GLU A 244 -3.68 2.90 15.72
CA GLU A 244 -4.09 3.52 16.98
C GLU A 244 -4.29 2.50 18.08
N HIS A 245 -4.96 1.37 17.79
CA HIS A 245 -5.19 0.29 18.74
C HIS A 245 -3.87 -0.29 19.25
N ARG A 246 -2.90 -0.51 18.36
CA ARG A 246 -1.57 -0.98 18.73
C ARG A 246 -0.89 -0.08 19.75
N ARG A 247 -0.88 1.23 19.50
CA ARG A 247 -0.34 2.21 20.45
C ARG A 247 -1.12 2.18 21.77
N ASN A 248 -2.45 2.19 21.71
CA ASN A 248 -3.28 2.23 22.93
C ASN A 248 -3.03 0.98 23.80
N MET A 249 -2.85 -0.20 23.18
CA MET A 249 -2.50 -1.43 23.88
C MET A 249 -1.13 -1.35 24.56
N GLU A 250 -0.14 -0.71 23.93
CA GLU A 250 1.15 -0.40 24.57
C GLU A 250 0.98 0.54 25.77
N GLU A 251 0.20 1.62 25.62
CA GLU A 251 -0.04 2.63 26.67
C GLU A 251 -0.72 2.04 27.92
N ILE A 252 -1.59 1.03 27.77
CA ILE A 252 -2.26 0.36 28.89
C ILE A 252 -1.51 -0.87 29.43
N GLY A 253 -0.27 -1.11 28.98
CA GLY A 253 0.55 -2.24 29.44
C GLY A 253 0.17 -3.60 28.84
N ALA A 254 -0.72 -3.64 27.86
CA ALA A 254 -1.15 -4.84 27.14
C ALA A 254 -0.39 -5.05 25.81
N GLY A 255 0.74 -4.37 25.61
CA GLY A 255 1.51 -4.40 24.37
C GLY A 255 1.96 -5.80 23.95
N TYR A 256 2.27 -6.69 24.90
CA TYR A 256 2.63 -8.09 24.60
C TYR A 256 1.49 -8.86 23.91
N ILE A 257 0.26 -8.73 24.43
CA ILE A 257 -0.94 -9.36 23.85
C ILE A 257 -1.14 -8.86 22.43
N GLU A 258 -0.99 -7.55 22.24
CA GLU A 258 -1.18 -6.93 20.95
C GLU A 258 -0.08 -7.30 19.94
N ARG A 259 1.17 -7.51 20.39
CA ARG A 259 2.25 -8.01 19.52
C ARG A 259 1.94 -9.42 18.99
N LEU A 260 1.42 -10.31 19.84
CA LEU A 260 0.97 -11.65 19.43
C LEU A 260 -0.22 -11.58 18.48
N ALA A 261 -1.19 -10.71 18.78
CA ALA A 261 -2.38 -10.53 17.97
C ALA A 261 -2.07 -9.91 16.60
N THR A 262 -1.28 -8.85 16.55
CA THR A 262 -1.00 -8.08 15.34
C THR A 262 -0.27 -8.88 14.25
N GLN A 263 0.44 -9.94 14.62
CA GLN A 263 1.14 -10.81 13.66
C GLN A 263 0.20 -11.74 12.90
N ASN A 264 -1.06 -11.87 13.36
CA ASN A 264 -2.00 -12.86 12.86
C ASN A 264 -3.38 -12.23 12.66
N SER A 265 -4.10 -12.57 11.60
CA SER A 265 -5.54 -12.31 11.58
C SER A 265 -6.29 -13.54 12.06
N ILE A 266 -7.48 -13.36 12.65
CA ILE A 266 -8.36 -14.48 13.04
C ILE A 266 -8.59 -15.41 11.84
N GLY A 267 -8.82 -14.83 10.65
CA GLY A 267 -8.98 -15.58 9.40
C GLY A 267 -7.75 -16.39 9.01
N ASP A 268 -6.54 -15.83 9.14
CA ASP A 268 -5.30 -16.54 8.81
C ASP A 268 -5.03 -17.67 9.80
N LEU A 269 -5.33 -17.49 11.09
CA LEU A 269 -5.19 -18.55 12.10
C LEU A 269 -6.13 -19.72 11.81
N PHE A 270 -7.38 -19.44 11.40
CA PHE A 270 -8.30 -20.49 10.94
C PHE A 270 -7.76 -21.20 9.69
N LEU A 271 -7.29 -20.46 8.68
CA LEU A 271 -6.72 -21.05 7.46
C LEU A 271 -5.47 -21.91 7.76
N THR A 272 -4.61 -21.45 8.65
CA THR A 272 -3.41 -22.17 9.11
C THR A 272 -3.77 -23.48 9.81
N ALA A 273 -4.80 -23.47 10.68
CA ALA A 273 -5.32 -24.69 11.30
C ALA A 273 -5.84 -25.73 10.29
N PHE A 274 -6.26 -25.28 9.09
CA PHE A 274 -6.65 -26.12 7.96
C PHE A 274 -5.52 -26.34 6.93
N GLY A 275 -4.27 -26.01 7.25
CA GLY A 275 -3.09 -26.24 6.40
C GLY A 275 -2.98 -25.32 5.18
N LYS A 276 -3.66 -24.17 5.16
CA LYS A 276 -3.57 -23.16 4.10
C LYS A 276 -2.79 -21.95 4.62
N GLU A 277 -1.54 -21.80 4.17
CA GLU A 277 -0.73 -20.62 4.48
C GLU A 277 -1.02 -19.47 3.49
N SER A 278 -1.26 -18.27 4.02
CA SER A 278 -1.27 -17.01 3.25
C SER A 278 -0.71 -15.91 4.13
N GLU A 279 0.31 -15.18 3.65
CA GLU A 279 0.87 -14.06 4.41
C GLU A 279 -0.11 -12.87 4.36
N PRO A 280 -0.52 -12.30 5.51
CA PRO A 280 -1.46 -11.20 5.53
C PRO A 280 -0.86 -9.95 4.89
N LEU A 281 -1.38 -9.56 3.73
CA LEU A 281 -0.89 -8.41 2.98
C LEU A 281 -1.00 -7.09 3.77
N HIS A 282 -2.11 -6.94 4.50
CA HIS A 282 -2.51 -5.70 5.17
C HIS A 282 -1.84 -5.46 6.54
N LEU A 283 -1.23 -6.49 7.13
CA LEU A 283 -0.55 -6.34 8.42
C LEU A 283 0.85 -5.76 8.19
N LEU A 284 1.06 -4.54 8.69
CA LEU A 284 2.31 -3.78 8.56
C LEU A 284 2.91 -3.52 9.95
N PRO A 285 4.13 -3.99 10.25
CA PRO A 285 4.75 -3.73 11.54
C PRO A 285 4.94 -2.24 11.82
N SER A 286 5.47 -1.52 10.84
CA SER A 286 5.80 -0.10 10.94
C SER A 286 5.22 0.65 9.75
N ALA A 287 4.89 1.93 9.91
CA ALA A 287 4.47 2.81 8.82
C ALA A 287 4.55 4.30 9.21
N ASN A 288 4.78 5.15 8.22
CA ASN A 288 4.47 6.58 8.30
C ASN A 288 3.02 6.79 7.83
N LEU A 289 2.07 6.77 8.76
CA LEU A 289 0.65 6.90 8.47
C LEU A 289 0.28 8.38 8.27
N THR A 290 -0.27 8.71 7.10
CA THR A 290 -0.84 10.02 6.80
C THR A 290 -2.33 9.87 6.55
N VAL A 291 -3.13 10.53 7.39
CA VAL A 291 -4.59 10.53 7.30
C VAL A 291 -5.05 11.83 6.65
N ASN A 292 -5.89 11.73 5.62
CA ASN A 292 -6.55 12.90 5.02
C ASN A 292 -7.82 13.22 5.79
N LEU A 293 -7.81 14.34 6.52
CA LEU A 293 -8.93 14.83 7.31
C LEU A 293 -9.78 15.86 6.54
N SER A 294 -9.41 16.17 5.29
CA SER A 294 -10.23 17.02 4.42
C SER A 294 -11.59 16.36 4.17
N PRO A 295 -12.71 17.12 4.20
CA PRO A 295 -14.02 16.59 3.86
C PRO A 295 -14.04 15.94 2.48
N SER A 296 -14.55 14.71 2.42
CA SER A 296 -14.74 13.96 1.17
C SER A 296 -16.23 13.73 0.96
N PRO A 297 -16.83 14.20 -0.15
CA PRO A 297 -18.28 14.18 -0.36
C PRO A 297 -18.83 12.75 -0.53
N ASP A 298 -18.02 11.84 -1.06
CA ASP A 298 -18.40 10.46 -1.30
C ASP A 298 -17.18 9.53 -1.22
N PHE A 299 -17.45 8.22 -1.26
CA PHE A 299 -16.42 7.19 -1.28
C PHE A 299 -15.45 7.33 -2.46
N ARG A 300 -15.92 7.77 -3.63
CA ARG A 300 -15.06 7.92 -4.81
C ARG A 300 -14.01 9.00 -4.61
N ASN A 301 -14.36 10.09 -3.96
CA ASN A 301 -13.44 11.16 -3.61
C ASN A 301 -12.51 10.75 -2.46
N ALA A 302 -13.02 10.01 -1.49
CA ALA A 302 -12.24 9.51 -0.37
C ALA A 302 -11.25 8.40 -0.79
N HIS A 303 -11.59 7.59 -1.78
CA HIS A 303 -10.73 6.53 -2.33
C HIS A 303 -9.81 7.07 -3.44
N GLY A 304 -10.24 8.08 -4.19
CA GLY A 304 -9.54 8.55 -5.39
C GLY A 304 -8.15 9.11 -5.10
N LEU A 305 -7.20 8.72 -5.95
CA LEU A 305 -5.80 9.13 -5.87
C LEU A 305 -5.61 10.66 -5.95
N HIS A 306 -6.56 11.38 -6.56
CA HIS A 306 -6.50 12.82 -6.77
C HIS A 306 -6.41 13.67 -5.51
N GLN A 307 -6.83 13.13 -4.37
CA GLN A 307 -6.69 13.84 -3.10
C GLN A 307 -5.21 14.02 -2.67
N TRP A 308 -4.28 13.21 -3.19
CA TRP A 308 -2.90 13.16 -2.70
C TRP A 308 -1.94 14.16 -3.37
N TRP A 309 -2.34 14.75 -4.50
CA TRP A 309 -1.63 15.84 -5.17
C TRP A 309 -2.36 17.20 -5.14
N LYS A 310 -3.55 17.27 -4.54
CA LYS A 310 -4.25 18.54 -4.35
C LYS A 310 -3.50 19.46 -3.37
N PRO A 311 -3.49 20.78 -3.60
CA PRO A 311 -3.03 21.74 -2.60
C PRO A 311 -3.99 21.77 -1.39
N ASP A 312 -3.53 22.38 -0.30
CA ASP A 312 -4.33 22.79 0.86
C ASP A 312 -5.15 21.66 1.52
N GLN A 313 -4.57 20.47 1.60
CA GLN A 313 -5.16 19.34 2.31
C GLN A 313 -4.89 19.41 3.81
N HIS A 314 -5.90 19.10 4.63
CA HIS A 314 -5.71 18.89 6.07
C HIS A 314 -5.21 17.46 6.30
N LEU A 315 -3.89 17.30 6.42
CA LEU A 315 -3.24 16.01 6.57
C LEU A 315 -2.61 15.86 7.94
N GLN A 316 -2.86 14.73 8.59
CA GLN A 316 -2.22 14.36 9.84
C GLN A 316 -1.26 13.19 9.61
N SER A 317 0.03 13.43 9.82
CA SER A 317 1.06 12.39 9.70
C SER A 317 1.56 11.94 11.07
N LYS A 318 1.66 10.62 11.26
CA LYS A 318 2.19 10.01 12.47
C LYS A 318 2.97 8.74 12.13
N GLN A 319 4.12 8.59 12.76
CA GLN A 319 4.96 7.41 12.61
C GLN A 319 4.60 6.36 13.65
N TYR A 320 4.48 5.11 13.20
CA TYR A 320 4.31 3.93 14.03
C TYR A 320 5.48 2.98 13.75
N ILE A 321 6.18 2.58 14.80
CA ILE A 321 7.36 1.70 14.73
C ILE A 321 7.08 0.49 15.60
N TYR A 322 7.24 -0.70 15.04
CA TYR A 322 7.26 -1.94 15.82
C TYR A 322 8.56 -2.00 16.64
N ARG A 323 8.42 -2.19 17.96
CA ARG A 323 9.50 -2.37 18.94
C ARG A 323 9.32 -3.68 19.68
#